data_AF-A0A0B2PGN8-F1
#
_entry.id   AF-A0A0B2PGN8-F1
#
_cell.length_a   1.000
_cell.length_b   1.000
_cell.length_c   1.000
_cell.angle_alpha   90.00
_cell.angle_beta   90.00
_cell.angle_gamma   90.00
#
_symmetry.space_group_name_H-M   'P 1'
#
loop_
_entity.id
_entity.type
_entity.pdbx_description
1 polymer ?
#
loop_
_entity_poly.entity_id
_entity_poly.type
_entity_poly.pdbx_seq_one_letter_code
_entity_poly.pdbx_strand_id
1 'polypeptide(L)' 'LDDQMVVEKILRSLSPRLDYIVCVIEESKNLEDLKIEELQGSLEAHEQRLNDRDKERSTNQTLQAHSSKGKGRGK' A
#
# COMPACT_ATOMS: atom_id res chain seq x y z
N LEU A 1 4.06 4.70 29.24
CA LEU A 1 4.35 3.88 28.04
C LEU A 1 5.38 4.67 27.27
N ASP A 2 6.46 4.03 26.85
CA ASP A 2 7.48 4.70 26.05
C ASP A 2 7.00 4.83 24.60
N ASP A 3 7.17 6.01 24.00
CA ASP A 3 6.67 6.28 22.64
C ASP A 3 7.35 5.37 21.61
N GLN A 4 8.63 5.03 21.81
CA GLN A 4 9.34 4.05 20.97
C GLN A 4 8.63 2.69 21.02
N MET A 5 8.29 2.22 22.23
CA MET A 5 7.62 0.92 22.39
C MET A 5 6.21 0.92 21.78
N VAL A 6 5.54 2.08 21.74
CA VAL A 6 4.25 2.21 21.04
C VAL A 6 4.46 2.15 19.54
N VAL A 7 5.44 2.86 18.99
CA VAL A 7 5.82 2.83 17.57
C VAL A 7 6.16 1.42 17.11
N GLU A 8 7.00 0.69 17.85
CA GLU A 8 7.37 -0.70 17.53
C GLU A 8 6.16 -1.64 17.54
N LYS A 9 5.25 -1.46 18.50
CA LYS A 9 4.00 -2.24 18.54
C LYS A 9 3.11 -1.95 17.34
N ILE A 10 3.00 -0.68 16.94
CA ILE A 10 2.24 -0.29 15.75
C ILE A 10 2.84 -0.98 14.54
N LEU A 11 4.13 -0.79 14.27
CA LEU A 11 4.82 -1.36 13.10
C LEU A 11 4.67 -2.89 13.05
N ARG A 12 4.83 -3.58 14.18
CA ARG A 12 4.68 -5.04 14.27
C ARG A 12 3.23 -5.54 14.14
N SER A 13 2.24 -4.66 14.33
CA SER A 13 0.81 -4.98 14.17
C SER A 13 0.27 -4.71 12.78
N LEU A 14 1.06 -4.07 11.90
CA LEU A 14 0.62 -3.74 10.55
C LEU A 14 0.40 -5.00 9.70
N SER A 15 -0.49 -4.87 8.71
CA SER A 15 -0.76 -5.94 7.75
C SER A 15 0.47 -6.21 6.88
N PRO A 16 0.74 -7.48 6.47
CA PRO A 16 1.83 -7.81 5.54
C PRO A 16 1.82 -7.02 4.22
N ARG A 17 0.67 -6.46 3.84
CA ARG A 17 0.55 -5.57 2.67
C ARG A 17 1.34 -4.27 2.81
N LEU A 18 1.70 -3.89 4.03
CA LEU A 18 2.45 -2.68 4.37
C LEU A 18 3.91 -2.98 4.76
N ASP A 19 4.40 -4.21 4.60
CA ASP A 19 5.77 -4.62 4.99
C ASP A 19 6.85 -3.71 4.35
N TYR A 20 6.64 -3.29 3.10
CA TYR A 20 7.55 -2.35 2.44
C TYR A 20 7.68 -1.02 3.20
N ILE A 21 6.58 -0.51 3.76
CA ILE A 21 6.58 0.74 4.52
C ILE A 21 7.27 0.55 5.87
N VAL A 22 7.05 -0.59 6.53
CA VAL A 22 7.75 -0.94 7.78
C VAL A 22 9.26 -0.91 7.56
N CYS A 23 9.75 -1.63 6.54
CA CYS A 23 11.18 -1.70 6.21
C CYS A 23 11.76 -0.30 5.93
N VAL A 24 11.05 0.52 5.15
CA VAL A 24 11.47 1.90 4.89
C VAL A 24 11.54 2.73 6.17
N ILE A 25 10.55 2.63 7.06
CA ILE A 25 10.56 3.40 8.32
C ILE A 25 11.72 2.97 9.22
N GLU A 26 11.94 1.66 9.36
CA GLU A 26 13.03 1.09 10.17
C GLU A 26 14.41 1.48 9.62
N GLU A 27 14.56 1.59 8.31
CA GLU A 27 15.83 2.00 7.67
C GLU A 27 16.04 3.52 7.65
N SER A 28 14.97 4.31 7.59
CA SER A 28 15.05 5.76 7.33
C SER A 28 15.05 6.64 8.57
N LYS A 29 14.51 6.15 9.70
CA LYS A 29 14.21 6.99 10.87
C LYS A 29 14.62 6.31 12.18
N ASN A 30 15.04 7.12 13.15
CA ASN A 30 15.17 6.68 14.53
C ASN A 30 13.77 6.58 15.15
N LEU A 31 13.40 5.39 15.64
CA LEU A 31 12.08 5.16 16.24
C LEU A 31 11.90 5.92 17.58
N GLU A 32 13.00 6.24 18.25
CA GLU A 32 13.03 7.02 19.51
C GLU A 32 12.57 8.47 19.32
N ASP A 33 12.90 9.07 18.16
CA ASP A 33 12.56 10.47 17.84
C ASP A 33 11.25 10.58 17.04
N LEU A 34 10.66 9.44 16.64
CA LEU A 34 9.50 9.40 15.76
C LEU A 34 8.22 9.73 16.55
N LYS A 35 7.59 10.85 16.20
CA LYS A 35 6.29 11.21 16.77
C LYS A 35 5.19 10.25 16.27
N ILE A 36 4.37 9.79 17.20
CA ILE A 36 3.25 8.87 16.92
C ILE A 36 2.29 9.46 15.87
N GLU A 37 2.00 10.77 15.94
CA GLU A 37 1.12 11.45 14.99
C GLU A 37 1.70 11.46 13.56
N GLU A 38 3.02 11.61 13.43
CA GLU A 38 3.70 11.58 12.13
C GLU A 38 3.68 10.16 11.53
N LEU A 39 3.89 9.15 12.37
CA LEU A 39 3.77 7.74 11.98
C LEU A 39 2.35 7.43 11.49
N GLN A 40 1.33 7.80 12.27
CA GLN A 40 -0.07 7.56 11.92
C GLN A 40 -0.46 8.25 10.61
N GLY A 41 -0.11 9.54 10.44
CA GLY A 41 -0.39 10.28 9.21
C GLY A 41 0.29 9.67 7.99
N SER A 42 1.53 9.19 8.15
CA SER A 42 2.27 8.52 7.07
C SER A 42 1.61 7.20 6.65
N LEU A 43 1.17 6.39 7.62
CA LEU A 43 0.51 5.10 7.38
C LEU A 43 -0.86 5.29 6.70
N GLU A 44 -1.68 6.21 7.20
CA GLU A 44 -3.02 6.48 6.64
C GLU A 44 -2.92 6.97 5.19
N ALA A 45 -1.98 7.88 4.90
CA ALA A 45 -1.77 8.38 3.55
C ALA A 45 -1.31 7.25 2.58
N HIS A 46 -0.53 6.29 3.07
CA HIS A 46 -0.13 5.13 2.27
C HIS A 46 -1.28 4.16 2.02
N GLU A 47 -2.11 3.91 3.03
CA GLU A 47 -3.28 3.05 2.89
C GLU A 47 -4.31 3.63 1.91
N GLN A 48 -4.57 4.94 1.98
CA GLN A 48 -5.43 5.63 1.01
C GLN A 48 -4.92 5.46 -0.43
N ARG A 49 -3.63 5.71 -0.67
CA ARG A 49 -3.02 5.53 -1.99
C ARG A 49 -3.10 4.09 -2.49
N LEU A 50 -2.91 3.11 -1.61
CA LEU A 50 -3.06 1.69 -1.94
C LEU A 50 -4.50 1.39 -2.36
N ASN A 51 -5.48 1.83 -1.57
CA ASN A 51 -6.89 1.61 -1.83
C ASN A 51 -7.37 2.26 -3.14
N ASP A 52 -6.90 3.48 -3.43
CA ASP A 52 -7.26 4.17 -4.67
C ASP A 52 -6.69 3.47 -5.90
N ARG A 53 -5.45 2.97 -5.81
CA ARG A 53 -4.84 2.18 -6.90
C ARG A 53 -5.51 0.82 -7.10
N ASP A 54 -5.96 0.17 -6.02
CA ASP A 54 -6.70 -1.10 -6.13
C ASP A 54 -8.06 -0.89 -6.81
N LYS A 55 -8.78 0.18 -6.46
CA LYS A 55 -10.01 0.60 -7.14
C LYS A 55 -9.77 0.88 -8.62
N GLU A 56 -8.72 1.62 -8.96
CA GLU A 56 -8.35 1.92 -10.35
C GLU A 56 -8.00 0.64 -11.14
N ARG A 57 -7.28 -0.32 -10.56
CA ARG A 57 -7.03 -1.62 -11.21
C ARG A 57 -8.32 -2.38 -11.47
N SER A 58 -9.25 -2.35 -10.52
CA SER A 58 -10.53 -3.03 -10.63
C SER A 58 -11.43 -2.41 -11.71
N THR A 59 -11.35 -1.10 -11.96
CA THR A 59 -12.10 -0.43 -13.04
C THR A 59 -11.45 -0.61 -14.41
N ASN A 60 -10.11 -0.61 -14.48
CA ASN A 60 -9.37 -0.79 -15.75
C ASN A 60 -9.45 -2.22 -16.30
N GLN A 61 -9.72 -3.24 -15.49
CA GLN A 61 -9.99 -4.60 -16.00
C GLN A 61 -11.30 -4.69 -16.83
N THR A 62 -12.26 -3.79 -16.61
CA THR A 62 -13.51 -3.73 -17.41
C THR A 62 -13.28 -3.17 -18.82
N LEU A 63 -12.21 -2.38 -19.02
CA LEU A 63 -11.88 -1.77 -20.32
C LEU A 63 -11.07 -2.69 -21.25
N GLN A 64 -10.77 -3.94 -20.85
CA GLN A 64 -10.29 -4.96 -21.78
C GLN A 64 -11.45 -5.44 -22.67
N ALA A 65 -11.83 -4.57 -23.61
CA ALA A 65 -12.71 -4.88 -24.72
C ALA A 65 -12.09 -6.03 -25.52
N HIS A 66 -12.79 -7.16 -25.47
CA HIS A 66 -12.69 -8.39 -26.25
C HIS A 66 -12.03 -8.20 -27.63
N SER A 67 -10.70 -8.14 -27.67
CA SER A 67 -9.93 -8.09 -28.91
C SER A 67 -9.47 -9.50 -29.27
N SER A 68 -10.43 -10.40 -29.47
CA SER A 68 -10.13 -11.71 -30.04
C SER A 68 -11.32 -12.32 -30.77
N LYS A 69 -11.54 -11.93 -32.03
CA LYS A 69 -11.74 -12.90 -33.12
C LYS A 69 -11.72 -12.22 -34.50
N GLY A 70 -10.52 -11.97 -35.02
CA GLY A 70 -10.32 -11.99 -36.46
C GLY A 70 -10.57 -13.41 -36.95
N LYS A 71 -11.79 -13.72 -37.41
CA LYS A 71 -12.10 -14.99 -38.09
C LYS A 71 -12.13 -14.71 -39.59
N GLY A 72 -10.95 -14.87 -40.21
CA GLY A 72 -10.79 -14.80 -41.65
C GLY A 72 -11.75 -15.75 -42.35
N ARG A 73 -12.56 -15.20 -43.25
CA ARG A 73 -13.34 -15.96 -44.25
C ARG A 73 -12.42 -16.18 -45.44
N GLY A 74 -12.27 -17.42 -45.88
CA GLY A 74 -11.53 -17.72 -47.11
C GLY A 74 -11.31 -19.21 -47.31
N LYS A 75 -12.30 -19.89 -47.88
CA LYS A 75 -12.18 -20.75 -49.06
C LYS A 75 -13.53 -20.78 -49.75
#